data_AF-A0A849ZA30-F1
#
_entry.id   AF-A0A849ZA30-F1
#
_cell.length_a   1.000
_cell.length_b   1.000
_cell.length_c   1.000
_cell.angle_alpha   90.00
_cell.angle_beta   90.00
_cell.angle_gamma   90.00
#
_symmetry.space_group_name_H-M   'P 1'
#
loop_
_entity.id
_entity.type
_entity.pdbx_description
1 polymer ?
#
loop_
_entity_poly.entity_id
_entity_poly.type
_entity_poly.pdbx_seq_one_letter_code
_entity_poly.pdbx_strand_id
1 'polypeptide(L)'
;KRHQDELDRVEEALKNATSPEDREALKKLAKEKADELREAVKDLPDTGLPGSAAEKAAEGKKRAGSMAGSLEQGEVKDAIKAGKEALDALREAQKRGEKEADDFFDNEEVGKDAKRAGNRVDEALESLQDALDKMEKAAKERAKGELSDAGANEKRLAEKVEELRKRGEKGDASMPEEMLDRLEEAEQAMREAQKALEEGDAPKGQGKQREAQRLLEMARGDEDEKKKEDGDEGDGDGDDGDGKRMAKDAEVPDKDKHKAPEQFRKRVMDGLGRPGDSRLKDAVKRYAEDLLK
;
A
#
# COMPACT_ATOMS: atom_id res chain seq x y z
N LYS A 1 0.55 13.75 -16.91
CA LYS A 1 1.84 13.24 -17.44
C LYS A 1 3.02 13.87 -16.72
N ARG A 2 3.33 15.17 -16.88
CA ARG A 2 4.45 15.82 -16.15
C ARG A 2 4.42 15.66 -14.63
N HIS A 3 3.23 15.76 -14.02
CA HIS A 3 3.09 15.59 -12.57
C HIS A 3 3.27 14.12 -12.12
N GLN A 4 2.84 13.15 -12.94
CA GLN A 4 3.15 11.73 -12.72
C GLN A 4 4.65 11.46 -12.78
N ASP A 5 5.36 12.08 -13.73
CA ASP A 5 6.81 11.93 -13.85
C ASP A 5 7.55 12.46 -12.60
N GLU A 6 7.04 13.51 -11.93
CA GLU A 6 7.61 14.02 -10.66
C GLU A 6 7.30 13.10 -9.46
N LEU A 7 6.11 12.49 -9.42
CA LEU A 7 5.78 11.46 -8.42
C LEU A 7 6.76 10.29 -8.47
N ASP A 8 7.02 9.78 -9.68
CA ASP A 8 7.93 8.66 -9.90
C ASP A 8 9.37 9.03 -9.47
N ARG A 9 9.80 10.28 -9.70
CA ARG A 9 11.11 10.78 -9.23
C ARG A 9 11.21 10.82 -7.71
N VAL A 10 10.18 11.29 -7.01
CA VAL A 10 10.20 11.33 -5.53
C VAL A 10 10.24 9.90 -4.97
N GLU A 11 9.49 8.97 -5.56
CA GLU A 11 9.54 7.56 -5.17
C GLU A 11 10.93 6.94 -5.40
N GLU A 12 11.55 7.23 -6.55
CA GLU A 12 12.89 6.75 -6.87
C GLU A 12 13.95 7.36 -5.94
N ALA A 13 13.88 8.66 -5.65
CA ALA A 13 14.75 9.37 -4.71
C ALA A 13 14.75 8.70 -3.33
N LEU A 14 13.57 8.40 -2.79
CA LEU A 14 13.45 7.75 -1.47
C LEU A 14 13.97 6.31 -1.48
N LYS A 15 13.71 5.58 -2.57
CA LYS A 15 14.17 4.20 -2.73
C LYS A 15 15.70 4.13 -2.81
N ASN A 16 16.33 5.10 -3.48
CA ASN A 16 17.77 5.23 -3.64
C ASN A 16 18.44 5.79 -2.39
N ALA A 17 17.75 6.63 -1.62
CA ALA A 17 18.27 7.21 -0.40
C ALA A 17 18.39 6.21 0.76
N THR A 18 17.68 5.09 0.71
CA THR A 18 17.90 3.97 1.64
C THR A 18 19.10 3.16 1.19
N SER A 19 20.23 3.30 1.86
CA SER A 19 21.49 2.69 1.41
C SER A 19 21.51 1.17 1.64
N PRO A 20 22.28 0.40 0.84
CA PRO A 20 22.48 -1.03 1.09
C PRO A 20 23.02 -1.30 2.50
N GLU A 21 23.92 -0.44 3.00
CA GLU A 21 24.50 -0.53 4.33
C GLU A 21 23.45 -0.38 5.43
N ASP A 22 22.49 0.55 5.28
CA ASP A 22 21.38 0.70 6.23
C ASP A 22 20.50 -0.56 6.28
N ARG A 23 20.23 -1.15 5.10
CA ARG A 23 19.43 -2.39 4.99
C ARG A 23 20.16 -3.58 5.61
N GLU A 24 21.46 -3.69 5.40
CA GLU A 24 22.29 -4.73 6.02
C GLU A 24 22.38 -4.55 7.54
N ALA A 25 22.53 -3.31 8.03
CA ALA A 25 22.54 -3.01 9.45
C ALA A 25 21.21 -3.39 10.11
N LEU A 26 20.07 -3.02 9.49
CA LEU A 26 18.74 -3.39 9.97
C LEU A 26 18.53 -4.91 9.96
N LYS A 27 18.99 -5.60 8.91
CA LYS A 27 18.92 -7.06 8.82
C LYS A 27 19.75 -7.76 9.90
N LYS A 28 20.96 -7.25 10.16
CA LYS A 28 21.83 -7.78 11.23
C LYS A 28 21.18 -7.61 12.60
N LEU A 29 20.68 -6.41 12.88
CA LEU A 29 19.94 -6.12 14.11
C LEU A 29 18.70 -7.00 14.24
N ALA A 30 17.90 -7.13 13.17
CA ALA A 30 16.70 -7.96 13.17
C ALA A 30 17.01 -9.43 13.49
N LYS A 31 18.10 -9.98 12.93
CA LYS A 31 18.55 -11.34 13.23
C LYS A 31 18.98 -11.50 14.69
N GLU A 32 19.80 -10.58 15.19
CA GLU A 32 20.24 -10.58 16.58
C GLU A 32 19.04 -10.52 17.54
N LYS A 33 18.08 -9.63 17.28
CA LYS A 33 16.84 -9.53 18.05
C LYS A 33 15.95 -10.76 17.93
N ALA A 34 15.87 -11.41 16.77
CA ALA A 34 15.13 -12.65 16.62
C ALA A 34 15.70 -13.78 17.50
N ASP A 35 17.02 -13.92 17.56
CA ASP A 35 17.69 -14.91 18.40
C ASP A 35 17.50 -14.60 19.89
N GLU A 36 17.68 -13.34 20.30
CA GLU A 36 17.42 -12.89 21.68
C GLU A 36 15.97 -13.15 22.12
N LEU A 37 15.00 -12.89 21.24
CA LEU A 37 13.58 -13.11 21.52
C LEU A 37 13.27 -14.58 21.73
N ARG A 38 13.81 -15.48 20.89
CA ARG A 38 13.61 -16.93 21.07
C ARG A 38 14.16 -17.41 22.39
N GLU A 39 15.37 -16.97 22.74
CA GLU A 39 15.99 -17.31 24.01
C GLU A 39 15.19 -16.74 25.19
N ALA A 40 14.62 -15.55 25.06
CA ALA A 40 13.82 -14.92 26.11
C ALA A 40 12.48 -15.62 26.37
N VAL A 41 11.86 -16.21 25.35
CA VAL A 41 10.53 -16.84 25.46
C VAL A 41 10.57 -18.37 25.53
N LYS A 42 11.75 -19.01 25.43
CA LYS A 42 11.85 -20.47 25.39
C LYS A 42 11.26 -21.17 26.62
N ASP A 43 11.44 -20.56 27.79
CA ASP A 43 11.03 -21.11 29.09
C ASP A 43 9.56 -20.82 29.43
N LEU A 44 8.87 -19.99 28.61
CA LEU A 44 7.44 -19.76 28.79
C LEU A 44 6.64 -21.03 28.46
N PRO A 45 5.48 -21.25 29.11
CA PRO A 45 4.62 -22.39 28.83
C PRO A 45 4.11 -22.36 27.37
N ASP A 46 3.95 -23.53 26.76
CA ASP A 46 3.38 -23.66 25.41
C ASP A 46 1.84 -23.67 25.39
N THR A 47 1.24 -24.00 26.53
CA THR A 47 -0.21 -24.08 26.74
C THR A 47 -0.57 -23.70 28.17
N GLY A 48 -1.79 -23.22 28.40
CA GLY A 48 -2.30 -22.99 29.74
C GLY A 48 -3.82 -23.15 29.81
N LEU A 49 -4.34 -23.20 31.03
CA LEU A 49 -5.79 -23.29 31.26
C LEU A 49 -6.47 -21.97 30.88
N PRO A 50 -7.69 -22.01 30.31
CA PRO A 50 -8.44 -20.79 30.00
C PRO A 50 -8.57 -19.89 31.22
N GLY A 51 -8.25 -18.61 31.08
CA GLY A 51 -8.26 -17.63 32.15
C GLY A 51 -6.97 -17.53 32.96
N SER A 52 -6.01 -18.46 32.82
CA SER A 52 -4.79 -18.47 33.64
C SER A 52 -3.69 -17.52 33.15
N ALA A 53 -2.67 -17.29 34.00
CA ALA A 53 -1.42 -16.65 33.59
C ALA A 53 -0.67 -17.46 32.51
N ALA A 54 -0.70 -18.80 32.60
CA ALA A 54 -0.05 -19.69 31.65
C ALA A 54 -0.65 -19.62 30.24
N GLU A 55 -1.98 -19.43 30.11
CA GLU A 55 -2.62 -19.23 28.81
C GLU A 55 -2.08 -17.97 28.13
N LYS A 56 -1.99 -16.87 28.87
CA LYS A 56 -1.49 -15.59 28.36
C LYS A 56 0.01 -15.61 28.08
N ALA A 57 0.78 -16.32 28.89
CA ALA A 57 2.21 -16.54 28.64
C ALA A 57 2.43 -17.36 27.36
N ALA A 58 1.61 -18.40 27.13
CA ALA A 58 1.65 -19.18 25.89
C ALA A 58 1.25 -18.36 24.65
N GLU A 59 0.22 -17.52 24.77
CA GLU A 59 -0.14 -16.55 23.73
C GLU A 59 1.04 -15.61 23.43
N GLY A 60 1.66 -15.04 24.47
CA GLY A 60 2.84 -14.18 24.38
C GLY A 60 4.02 -14.88 23.69
N LYS A 61 4.34 -16.12 24.08
CA LYS A 61 5.38 -16.95 23.46
C LYS A 61 5.14 -17.15 21.97
N LYS A 62 3.90 -17.48 21.57
CA LYS A 62 3.54 -17.66 20.16
C LYS A 62 3.71 -16.37 19.37
N ARG A 63 3.23 -15.23 19.89
CA ARG A 63 3.32 -13.91 19.22
C ARG A 63 4.78 -13.44 19.12
N ALA A 64 5.58 -13.65 20.16
CA ALA A 64 7.03 -13.38 20.13
C ALA A 64 7.76 -14.28 19.12
N GLY A 65 7.36 -15.55 19.00
CA GLY A 65 7.83 -16.46 17.96
C GLY A 65 7.49 -15.97 16.55
N SER A 66 6.27 -15.46 16.34
CA SER A 66 5.87 -14.80 15.09
C SER A 66 6.73 -13.55 14.81
N MET A 67 6.97 -12.71 15.83
CA MET A 67 7.85 -11.55 15.71
C MET A 67 9.27 -11.96 15.26
N ALA A 68 9.88 -12.95 15.92
CA ALA A 68 11.20 -13.45 15.54
C ALA A 68 11.22 -14.00 14.09
N GLY A 69 10.17 -14.74 13.68
CA GLY A 69 10.04 -15.24 12.31
C GLY A 69 9.96 -14.11 11.27
N SER A 70 9.15 -13.08 11.52
CA SER A 70 9.07 -11.91 10.62
C SER A 70 10.39 -11.13 10.55
N LEU A 71 11.13 -11.02 11.66
CA LEU A 71 12.45 -10.37 11.67
C LEU A 71 13.46 -11.09 10.75
N GLU A 72 13.48 -12.42 10.76
CA GLU A 72 14.37 -13.20 9.88
C GLU A 72 14.00 -13.09 8.40
N GLN A 73 12.71 -12.94 8.11
CA GLN A 73 12.20 -12.72 6.76
C GLN A 73 12.43 -11.28 6.27
N GLY A 74 12.85 -10.37 7.16
CA GLY A 74 13.03 -8.95 6.87
C GLY A 74 11.72 -8.14 6.90
N GLU A 75 10.65 -8.72 7.41
CA GLU A 75 9.32 -8.12 7.52
C GLU A 75 9.20 -7.31 8.83
N VAL A 76 10.01 -6.25 8.95
CA VAL A 76 10.14 -5.49 10.22
C VAL A 76 8.82 -4.88 10.70
N LYS A 77 7.94 -4.45 9.78
CA LYS A 77 6.62 -3.89 10.13
C LYS A 77 5.71 -4.94 10.78
N ASP A 78 5.68 -6.15 10.23
CA ASP A 78 4.89 -7.25 10.76
C ASP A 78 5.49 -7.76 12.09
N ALA A 79 6.82 -7.77 12.21
CA ALA A 79 7.50 -8.04 13.46
C ALA A 79 7.10 -7.06 14.57
N ILE A 80 7.08 -5.74 14.30
CA ILE A 80 6.67 -4.73 15.29
C ILE A 80 5.22 -4.95 15.73
N LYS A 81 4.32 -5.28 14.80
CA LYS A 81 2.92 -5.57 15.12
C LYS A 81 2.81 -6.81 16.02
N ALA A 82 3.44 -7.91 15.64
CA ALA A 82 3.45 -9.15 16.42
C ALA A 82 4.10 -8.96 17.80
N GLY A 83 5.15 -8.14 17.89
CA GLY A 83 5.81 -7.80 19.15
C GLY A 83 4.94 -7.01 20.11
N LYS A 84 4.15 -6.04 19.62
CA LYS A 84 3.17 -5.30 20.45
C LYS A 84 2.11 -6.24 21.01
N GLU A 85 1.56 -7.13 20.18
CA GLU A 85 0.60 -8.15 20.62
C GLU A 85 1.23 -9.12 21.64
N ALA A 86 2.50 -9.51 21.44
CA ALA A 86 3.24 -10.34 22.40
C ALA A 86 3.42 -9.63 23.73
N LEU A 87 3.83 -8.35 23.71
CA LEU A 87 4.05 -7.54 24.90
C LEU A 87 2.77 -7.36 25.71
N ASP A 88 1.63 -7.13 25.05
CA ASP A 88 0.34 -7.02 25.71
C ASP A 88 -0.06 -8.32 26.40
N ALA A 89 0.10 -9.47 25.71
CA ALA A 89 -0.18 -10.79 26.28
C ALA A 89 0.74 -11.13 27.46
N LEU A 90 2.05 -10.81 27.37
CA LEU A 90 3.03 -11.04 28.44
C LEU A 90 2.76 -10.15 29.66
N ARG A 91 2.36 -8.89 29.45
CA ARG A 91 1.94 -7.99 30.54
C ARG A 91 0.64 -8.48 31.20
N GLU A 92 -0.27 -9.06 30.44
CA GLU A 92 -1.48 -9.68 31.00
C GLU A 92 -1.14 -10.94 31.81
N ALA A 93 -0.24 -11.80 31.31
CA ALA A 93 0.26 -12.97 32.02
C ALA A 93 0.95 -12.60 33.34
N GLN A 94 1.80 -11.57 33.33
CA GLN A 94 2.42 -11.03 34.53
C GLN A 94 1.36 -10.58 35.55
N LYS A 95 0.39 -9.76 35.12
CA LYS A 95 -0.66 -9.24 36.01
C LYS A 95 -1.50 -10.36 36.62
N ARG A 96 -1.79 -11.41 35.86
CA ARG A 96 -2.52 -12.59 36.38
C ARG A 96 -1.66 -13.39 37.35
N GLY A 97 -0.40 -13.64 37.01
CA GLY A 97 0.55 -14.34 37.89
C GLY A 97 0.79 -13.62 39.22
N GLU A 98 0.77 -12.28 39.25
CA GLU A 98 0.87 -11.49 40.49
C GLU A 98 -0.43 -11.50 41.32
N LYS A 99 -1.60 -11.58 40.69
CA LYS A 99 -2.91 -11.53 41.37
C LYS A 99 -3.39 -12.91 41.86
N GLU A 100 -3.07 -13.96 41.11
CA GLU A 100 -3.50 -15.33 41.36
C GLU A 100 -2.38 -16.16 42.01
N ALA A 101 -1.35 -15.50 42.54
CA ALA A 101 -0.21 -16.13 43.20
C ALA A 101 -0.64 -16.98 44.41
N ASP A 102 -1.73 -16.59 45.09
CA ASP A 102 -2.26 -17.29 46.26
C ASP A 102 -3.08 -18.55 45.91
N ASP A 103 -3.62 -18.65 44.69
CA ASP A 103 -4.53 -19.73 44.29
C ASP A 103 -3.80 -20.95 43.68
N PHE A 104 -2.62 -20.75 43.06
CA PHE A 104 -1.80 -21.81 42.48
C PHE A 104 -0.30 -21.44 42.52
N PHE A 105 0.52 -22.28 43.16
CA PHE A 105 1.97 -22.05 43.33
C PHE A 105 2.76 -21.81 42.02
N ASP A 106 2.31 -22.37 40.89
CA ASP A 106 2.99 -22.24 39.60
C ASP A 106 2.71 -20.90 38.88
N ASN A 107 1.68 -20.15 39.30
CA ASN A 107 1.29 -18.89 38.63
C ASN A 107 2.28 -17.75 38.87
N GLU A 108 2.94 -17.72 40.04
CA GLU A 108 3.89 -16.66 40.39
C GLU A 108 5.17 -16.76 39.54
N GLU A 109 5.67 -17.98 39.30
CA GLU A 109 6.84 -18.23 38.46
C GLU A 109 6.55 -17.87 37.00
N VAL A 110 5.41 -18.32 36.47
CA VAL A 110 4.95 -17.93 35.12
C VAL A 110 4.82 -16.42 34.98
N GLY A 111 4.32 -15.72 36.00
CA GLY A 111 4.22 -14.26 36.00
C GLY A 111 5.60 -13.57 35.96
N LYS A 112 6.57 -14.07 36.73
CA LYS A 112 7.96 -13.58 36.72
C LYS A 112 8.62 -13.83 35.37
N ASP A 113 8.39 -14.99 34.76
CA ASP A 113 8.95 -15.36 33.47
C ASP A 113 8.35 -14.53 32.35
N ALA A 114 7.03 -14.34 32.38
CA ALA A 114 6.33 -13.45 31.45
C ALA A 114 6.84 -12.00 31.55
N LYS A 115 7.15 -11.51 32.76
CA LYS A 115 7.76 -10.19 32.94
C LYS A 115 9.17 -10.11 32.33
N ARG A 116 10.01 -11.11 32.57
CA ARG A 116 11.37 -11.17 32.01
C ARG A 116 11.33 -11.19 30.48
N ALA A 117 10.49 -12.05 29.90
CA ALA A 117 10.26 -12.12 28.47
C ALA A 117 9.68 -10.81 27.92
N GLY A 118 8.70 -10.22 28.60
CA GLY A 118 8.07 -8.96 28.23
C GLY A 118 9.08 -7.82 28.12
N ASN A 119 9.98 -7.68 29.09
CA ASN A 119 11.06 -6.68 29.04
C ASN A 119 11.96 -6.86 27.81
N ARG A 120 12.30 -8.10 27.44
CA ARG A 120 13.12 -8.38 26.25
C ARG A 120 12.38 -8.06 24.94
N VAL A 121 11.08 -8.33 24.89
CA VAL A 121 10.22 -7.94 23.77
C VAL A 121 10.15 -6.42 23.63
N ASP A 122 10.00 -5.70 24.74
CA ASP A 122 9.96 -4.23 24.79
C ASP A 122 11.29 -3.63 24.31
N GLU A 123 12.43 -4.08 24.84
CA GLU A 123 13.77 -3.66 24.42
C GLU A 123 14.02 -3.92 22.92
N ALA A 124 13.54 -5.05 22.40
CA ALA A 124 13.65 -5.37 20.99
C ALA A 124 12.78 -4.43 20.12
N LEU A 125 11.55 -4.13 20.55
CA LEU A 125 10.67 -3.18 19.86
C LEU A 125 11.29 -1.78 19.82
N GLU A 126 11.76 -1.27 20.96
CA GLU A 126 12.43 0.03 21.04
C GLU A 126 13.65 0.08 20.11
N SER A 127 14.50 -0.95 20.15
CA SER A 127 15.70 -1.03 19.29
C SER A 127 15.35 -1.01 17.79
N LEU A 128 14.30 -1.73 17.39
CA LEU A 128 13.85 -1.80 16.00
C LEU A 128 13.23 -0.48 15.55
N GLN A 129 12.41 0.15 16.40
CA GLN A 129 11.83 1.46 16.12
C GLN A 129 12.92 2.53 15.99
N ASP A 130 13.87 2.57 16.92
CA ASP A 130 15.01 3.48 16.86
C ASP A 130 15.85 3.27 15.59
N ALA A 131 16.06 2.02 15.18
CA ALA A 131 16.79 1.71 13.96
C ALA A 131 16.04 2.16 12.70
N LEU A 132 14.71 1.95 12.65
CA LEU A 132 13.87 2.45 11.56
C LEU A 132 13.88 3.98 11.50
N ASP A 133 13.72 4.64 12.63
CA ASP A 133 13.72 6.10 12.71
C ASP A 133 15.06 6.70 12.29
N LYS A 134 16.18 6.07 12.70
CA LYS A 134 17.53 6.48 12.26
C LYS A 134 17.71 6.27 10.76
N MET A 135 17.27 5.13 10.23
CA MET A 135 17.32 4.84 8.80
C MET A 135 16.48 5.83 8.00
N GLU A 136 15.27 6.15 8.46
CA GLU A 136 14.39 7.12 7.83
C GLU A 136 14.99 8.52 7.85
N LYS A 137 15.54 8.97 8.99
CA LYS A 137 16.25 10.25 9.09
C LYS A 137 17.47 10.30 8.16
N ALA A 138 18.26 9.24 8.10
CA ALA A 138 19.41 9.17 7.21
C ALA A 138 18.99 9.19 5.74
N ALA A 139 17.95 8.45 5.37
CA ALA A 139 17.38 8.46 4.03
C ALA A 139 16.83 9.86 3.69
N LYS A 140 16.12 10.52 4.61
CA LYS A 140 15.64 11.90 4.44
C LYS A 140 16.78 12.89 4.19
N GLU A 141 17.86 12.83 4.96
CA GLU A 141 19.01 13.72 4.77
C GLU A 141 19.73 13.45 3.44
N ARG A 142 19.86 12.19 3.01
CA ARG A 142 20.42 11.85 1.70
C ARG A 142 19.53 12.31 0.54
N ALA A 143 18.21 12.15 0.68
CA ALA A 143 17.22 12.55 -0.32
C ALA A 143 16.95 14.06 -0.33
N LYS A 144 17.41 14.83 0.67
CA LYS A 144 17.04 16.23 0.87
C LYS A 144 17.24 17.13 -0.34
N GLY A 145 18.34 16.94 -1.08
CA GLY A 145 18.60 17.67 -2.32
C GLY A 145 17.54 17.37 -3.39
N GLU A 146 17.29 16.08 -3.64
CA GLU A 146 16.31 15.63 -4.63
C GLU A 146 14.87 16.00 -4.24
N LEU A 147 14.53 15.91 -2.94
CA LEU A 147 13.23 16.33 -2.42
C LEU A 147 13.03 17.85 -2.55
N SER A 148 14.08 18.65 -2.30
CA SER A 148 14.02 20.10 -2.51
C SER A 148 13.82 20.44 -3.98
N ASP A 149 14.51 19.74 -4.90
CA ASP A 149 14.34 19.93 -6.34
C ASP A 149 12.94 19.52 -6.80
N ALA A 150 12.41 18.41 -6.27
CA ALA A 150 11.04 17.98 -6.50
C ALA A 150 10.02 19.01 -5.99
N GLY A 151 10.24 19.57 -4.78
CA GLY A 151 9.43 20.67 -4.25
C GLY A 151 9.43 21.89 -5.17
N ALA A 152 10.60 22.29 -5.68
CA ALA A 152 10.70 23.39 -6.63
C ALA A 152 9.96 23.11 -7.96
N ASN A 153 9.94 21.86 -8.42
CA ASN A 153 9.13 21.47 -9.58
C ASN A 153 7.64 21.48 -9.28
N GLU A 154 7.24 21.04 -8.08
CA GLU A 154 5.86 21.08 -7.62
C GLU A 154 5.31 22.51 -7.59
N LYS A 155 6.12 23.46 -7.11
CA LYS A 155 5.79 24.89 -7.18
C LYS A 155 5.51 25.35 -8.62
N ARG A 156 6.35 24.96 -9.57
CA ARG A 156 6.16 25.31 -11.00
C ARG A 156 4.93 24.64 -11.61
N LEU A 157 4.51 23.48 -11.10
CA LEU A 157 3.28 22.81 -11.53
C LEU A 157 2.07 23.52 -10.96
N ALA A 158 2.08 23.88 -9.68
CA ALA A 158 1.05 24.69 -9.04
C ALA A 158 0.83 26.02 -9.79
N GLU A 159 1.91 26.74 -10.12
CA GLU A 159 1.84 27.99 -10.90
C GLU A 159 1.18 27.79 -12.28
N LYS A 160 1.42 26.66 -12.95
CA LYS A 160 0.78 26.35 -14.24
C LYS A 160 -0.70 25.99 -14.09
N VAL A 161 -1.07 25.30 -13.01
CA VAL A 161 -2.47 24.99 -12.69
C VAL A 161 -3.22 26.29 -12.38
N GLU A 162 -2.60 27.19 -11.61
CA GLU A 162 -3.13 28.53 -11.33
C GLU A 162 -3.33 29.35 -12.62
N GLU A 163 -2.35 29.36 -13.52
CA GLU A 163 -2.46 30.01 -14.83
C GLU A 163 -3.58 29.41 -15.71
N LEU A 164 -3.72 28.08 -15.69
CA LEU A 164 -4.76 27.38 -16.43
C LEU A 164 -6.15 27.77 -15.91
N ARG A 165 -6.34 27.76 -14.58
CA ARG A 165 -7.58 28.19 -13.94
C ARG A 165 -7.94 29.62 -14.29
N LYS A 166 -7.00 30.56 -14.14
CA LYS A 166 -7.20 31.98 -14.49
C LYS A 166 -7.56 32.20 -15.96
N ARG A 167 -7.06 31.35 -16.87
CA ARG A 167 -7.43 31.41 -18.30
C ARG A 167 -8.85 30.89 -18.52
N GLY A 168 -9.23 29.82 -17.82
CA GLY A 168 -10.58 29.28 -17.83
C GLY A 168 -11.63 30.28 -17.34
N GLU A 169 -11.31 31.04 -16.28
CA GLU A 169 -12.16 32.11 -15.73
C GLU A 169 -12.35 33.30 -16.68
N LYS A 170 -11.31 33.66 -17.45
CA LYS A 170 -11.28 34.86 -18.30
C LYS A 170 -11.90 34.67 -19.69
N GLY A 171 -12.36 33.47 -20.03
CA GLY A 171 -13.22 33.23 -21.20
C GLY A 171 -12.53 32.93 -22.53
N ASP A 172 -11.19 32.81 -22.59
CA ASP A 172 -10.51 32.32 -23.81
C ASP A 172 -10.80 30.83 -24.08
N ALA A 173 -11.23 30.09 -23.06
CA ALA A 173 -11.83 28.76 -23.12
C ALA A 173 -12.62 28.56 -21.82
N SER A 174 -13.90 28.95 -21.78
CA SER A 174 -14.70 28.89 -20.56
C SER A 174 -14.77 27.45 -20.04
N MET A 175 -14.13 27.20 -18.91
CA MET A 175 -14.18 25.91 -18.23
C MET A 175 -15.42 25.84 -17.32
N PRO A 176 -16.03 24.66 -17.13
CA PRO A 176 -17.06 24.47 -16.12
C PRO A 176 -16.57 24.87 -14.71
N GLU A 177 -17.45 25.41 -13.87
CA GLU A 177 -17.12 25.85 -12.51
C GLU A 177 -16.53 24.70 -11.66
N GLU A 178 -17.11 23.49 -11.76
CA GLU A 178 -16.58 22.29 -11.11
C GLU A 178 -15.14 21.93 -11.53
N MET A 179 -14.75 22.24 -12.77
CA MET A 179 -13.38 22.04 -13.23
C MET A 179 -12.44 23.09 -12.63
N LEU A 180 -12.88 24.34 -12.51
CA LEU A 180 -12.11 25.41 -11.87
C LEU A 180 -11.88 25.11 -10.38
N ASP A 181 -12.89 24.60 -9.67
CA ASP A 181 -12.79 24.19 -8.27
C ASP A 181 -11.78 23.05 -8.11
N ARG A 182 -11.84 22.02 -8.96
CA ARG A 182 -10.87 20.90 -8.94
C ARG A 182 -9.44 21.37 -9.24
N LEU A 183 -9.27 22.35 -10.12
CA LEU A 183 -7.97 22.94 -10.40
C LEU A 183 -7.44 23.75 -9.21
N GLU A 184 -8.30 24.46 -8.48
CA GLU A 184 -7.93 25.17 -7.26
C GLU A 184 -7.52 24.21 -6.13
N GLU A 185 -8.30 23.15 -5.90
CA GLU A 185 -7.93 22.12 -4.93
C GLU A 185 -6.62 21.42 -5.31
N ALA A 186 -6.42 21.14 -6.61
CA ALA A 186 -5.17 20.56 -7.10
C ALA A 186 -3.99 21.50 -6.84
N GLU A 187 -4.13 22.79 -7.15
CA GLU A 187 -3.11 23.81 -6.87
C GLU A 187 -2.75 23.85 -5.38
N GLN A 188 -3.75 23.84 -4.50
CA GLN A 188 -3.52 23.84 -3.06
C GLN A 188 -2.76 22.59 -2.61
N ALA A 189 -3.17 21.40 -3.08
CA ALA A 189 -2.49 20.15 -2.78
C ALA A 189 -1.03 20.16 -3.28
N MET A 190 -0.75 20.72 -4.47
CA MET A 190 0.61 20.90 -4.98
C MET A 190 1.44 21.85 -4.10
N ARG A 191 0.87 22.98 -3.63
CA ARG A 191 1.58 23.88 -2.71
C ARG A 191 1.85 23.25 -1.35
N GLU A 192 0.97 22.39 -0.86
CA GLU A 192 1.18 21.61 0.36
C GLU A 192 2.24 20.53 0.17
N ALA A 193 2.26 19.87 -1.00
CA ALA A 193 3.31 18.94 -1.40
C ALA A 193 4.67 19.64 -1.46
N GLN A 194 4.76 20.81 -2.11
CA GLN A 194 5.97 21.63 -2.18
C GLN A 194 6.56 21.85 -0.79
N LYS A 195 5.76 22.38 0.15
CA LYS A 195 6.22 22.68 1.51
C LYS A 195 6.72 21.43 2.22
N ALA A 196 5.97 20.32 2.13
CA ALA A 196 6.35 19.07 2.76
C ALA A 196 7.66 18.50 2.18
N LEU A 197 7.84 18.56 0.86
CA LEU A 197 9.06 18.10 0.18
C LEU A 197 10.28 18.99 0.52
N GLU A 198 10.11 20.31 0.59
CA GLU A 198 11.16 21.26 1.03
C GLU A 198 11.57 21.04 2.50
N GLU A 199 10.62 20.69 3.37
CA GLU A 199 10.85 20.28 4.76
C GLU A 199 11.41 18.84 4.86
N GLY A 200 11.53 18.14 3.73
CA GLY A 200 11.94 16.74 3.60
C GLY A 200 10.95 15.73 4.20
N ASP A 201 9.71 16.12 4.49
CA ASP A 201 8.62 15.21 4.84
C ASP A 201 8.08 14.54 3.57
N ALA A 202 8.82 13.55 3.10
CA ALA A 202 8.51 12.85 1.87
C ALA A 202 7.19 12.07 1.91
N PRO A 203 6.81 11.36 3.00
CA PRO A 203 5.50 10.69 3.07
C PRO A 203 4.33 11.67 2.91
N LYS A 204 4.38 12.82 3.59
CA LYS A 204 3.35 13.86 3.45
C LYS A 204 3.37 14.50 2.07
N GLY A 205 4.56 14.80 1.54
CA GLY A 205 4.75 15.33 0.19
C GLY A 205 4.13 14.43 -0.87
N GLN A 206 4.48 13.15 -0.87
CA GLN A 206 3.93 12.14 -1.78
C GLN A 206 2.42 11.99 -1.66
N GLY A 207 1.89 12.00 -0.42
CA GLY A 207 0.45 11.95 -0.19
C GLY A 207 -0.28 13.11 -0.89
N LYS A 208 0.28 14.32 -0.78
CA LYS A 208 -0.26 15.54 -1.38
C LYS A 208 -0.09 15.59 -2.90
N GLN A 209 1.03 15.10 -3.42
CA GLN A 209 1.19 14.91 -4.87
C GLN A 209 0.14 13.92 -5.39
N ARG A 210 -0.05 12.74 -4.78
CA ARG A 210 -1.09 11.79 -5.26
C ARG A 210 -2.50 12.38 -5.22
N GLU A 211 -2.80 13.18 -4.20
CA GLU A 211 -4.05 13.93 -4.11
C GLU A 211 -4.21 14.93 -5.26
N ALA A 212 -3.19 15.75 -5.53
CA ALA A 212 -3.19 16.67 -6.66
C ALA A 212 -3.35 15.94 -8.01
N GLN A 213 -2.70 14.78 -8.19
CA GLN A 213 -2.82 13.97 -9.41
C GLN A 213 -4.25 13.48 -9.61
N ARG A 214 -4.90 12.99 -8.54
CA ARG A 214 -6.29 12.55 -8.57
C ARG A 214 -7.23 13.70 -8.97
N LEU A 215 -7.02 14.89 -8.41
CA LEU A 215 -7.83 16.07 -8.70
C LEU A 215 -7.66 16.53 -10.15
N LEU A 216 -6.42 16.50 -10.67
CA LEU A 216 -6.16 16.79 -12.09
C LEU A 216 -6.78 15.77 -13.04
N GLU A 217 -6.78 14.49 -12.67
CA GLU A 217 -7.43 13.43 -13.46
C GLU A 217 -8.96 13.62 -13.48
N MET A 218 -9.55 13.96 -12.34
CA MET A 218 -10.97 14.31 -12.25
C MET A 218 -11.30 15.55 -13.08
N ALA A 219 -10.49 16.61 -13.01
CA ALA A 219 -10.70 17.82 -13.82
C ALA A 219 -10.65 17.53 -15.33
N ARG A 220 -9.88 16.51 -15.75
CA ARG A 220 -9.74 16.12 -17.16
C ARG A 220 -10.81 15.13 -17.64
N GLY A 221 -11.29 14.24 -16.76
CA GLY A 221 -12.26 13.20 -17.09
C GLY A 221 -13.61 13.77 -17.57
N ASP A 222 -14.01 14.93 -17.06
CA ASP A 222 -15.27 15.58 -17.45
C ASP A 222 -15.24 16.12 -18.90
N GLU A 223 -14.06 16.34 -19.51
CA GLU A 223 -13.93 16.77 -20.90
C GLU A 223 -14.03 15.62 -21.91
N ASP A 224 -13.59 14.41 -21.54
CA ASP A 224 -13.61 13.22 -22.41
C ASP A 224 -14.99 12.53 -22.42
N GLU A 225 -15.81 12.70 -21.38
CA GLU A 225 -17.20 12.24 -21.37
C GLU A 225 -18.12 13.16 -22.21
N LYS A 226 -17.95 14.49 -22.12
CA LYS A 226 -18.75 15.44 -22.94
C LYS A 226 -18.47 15.36 -24.45
N LYS A 227 -17.23 15.02 -24.85
CA LYS A 227 -16.90 14.78 -26.28
C LYS A 227 -17.51 13.50 -26.87
N LYS A 228 -18.09 12.61 -26.05
CA LYS A 228 -18.83 11.44 -26.53
C LYS A 228 -20.33 11.67 -26.64
N GLU A 229 -20.87 12.73 -26.04
CA GLU A 229 -22.29 13.06 -26.11
C GLU A 229 -22.60 14.14 -27.18
N ASP A 230 -21.67 15.04 -27.52
CA ASP A 230 -21.87 16.06 -28.58
C ASP A 230 -21.56 15.56 -30.02
N GLY A 231 -21.67 14.26 -30.26
CA GLY A 231 -21.37 13.61 -31.55
C GLY A 231 -22.52 12.88 -32.22
N ASP A 232 -23.74 12.91 -31.67
CA ASP A 232 -24.87 12.11 -32.16
C ASP A 232 -26.17 12.93 -32.26
N GLU A 233 -26.17 14.02 -33.03
CA GLU A 233 -27.39 14.60 -33.61
C GLU A 233 -27.06 15.12 -35.03
N GLY A 234 -27.01 14.18 -35.97
CA GLY A 234 -27.00 14.43 -37.41
C GLY A 234 -28.21 13.78 -38.05
N ASP A 235 -29.33 14.50 -38.02
CA ASP A 235 -30.60 14.24 -38.70
C ASP A 235 -30.36 13.77 -40.15
N GLY A 236 -30.76 12.54 -40.44
CA GLY A 236 -30.66 11.90 -41.75
C GLY A 236 -32.00 11.84 -42.44
N ASP A 237 -32.45 12.97 -43.01
CA ASP A 237 -33.53 13.00 -44.01
C ASP A 237 -32.93 13.35 -45.39
N GLY A 238 -33.39 12.65 -46.42
CA GLY A 238 -32.60 12.27 -47.59
C GLY A 238 -32.45 13.30 -48.72
N ASP A 239 -31.44 13.06 -49.56
CA ASP A 239 -31.52 13.28 -51.01
C ASP A 239 -30.46 12.43 -51.74
N ASP A 240 -30.88 11.81 -52.84
CA ASP A 240 -30.09 10.94 -53.72
C ASP A 240 -29.03 11.75 -54.51
N GLY A 241 -27.81 11.23 -54.62
CA GLY A 241 -26.77 11.89 -55.42
C GLY A 241 -25.46 11.11 -55.55
N ASP A 242 -25.46 10.18 -56.51
CA ASP A 242 -24.36 9.33 -57.01
C ASP A 242 -22.92 9.89 -56.83
N GLY A 243 -22.10 9.18 -56.05
CA GLY A 243 -20.71 9.57 -55.76
C GLY A 243 -19.83 8.49 -55.13
N LYS A 244 -19.09 7.76 -55.98
CA LYS A 244 -17.80 7.06 -55.73
C LYS A 244 -17.64 6.26 -54.43
N ARG A 245 -17.84 4.94 -54.55
CA ARG A 245 -17.42 3.92 -53.57
C ARG A 245 -15.88 3.84 -53.47
N MET A 246 -15.34 4.18 -52.30
CA MET A 246 -13.97 3.83 -51.91
C MET A 246 -13.94 2.37 -51.44
N ALA A 247 -12.96 1.59 -51.92
CA ALA A 247 -12.78 0.18 -51.61
C ALA A 247 -12.50 -0.05 -50.12
N LYS A 248 -13.29 -0.93 -49.49
CA LYS A 248 -12.98 -1.57 -48.21
C LYS A 248 -12.57 -3.01 -48.49
N ASP A 249 -11.27 -3.26 -48.52
CA ASP A 249 -10.72 -4.62 -48.40
C ASP A 249 -9.74 -4.63 -47.22
N ALA A 250 -10.29 -4.93 -46.04
CA ALA A 250 -9.52 -5.52 -44.96
C ALA A 250 -10.16 -6.88 -44.68
N GLU A 251 -9.42 -7.94 -45.01
CA GLU A 251 -9.84 -9.32 -44.92
C GLU A 251 -10.08 -9.67 -43.43
N VAL A 252 -11.36 -9.73 -43.03
CA VAL A 252 -11.75 -10.23 -41.71
C VAL A 252 -11.59 -11.75 -41.74
N PRO A 253 -10.70 -12.36 -40.93
CA PRO A 253 -10.49 -13.79 -41.00
C PRO A 253 -11.72 -14.59 -40.54
N ASP A 254 -12.04 -15.66 -41.28
CA ASP A 254 -13.19 -16.54 -41.04
C ASP A 254 -13.19 -17.20 -39.64
N LYS A 255 -14.42 -17.39 -39.13
CA LYS A 255 -14.77 -17.94 -37.81
C LYS A 255 -14.09 -19.28 -37.46
N ASP A 256 -13.62 -20.05 -38.43
CA ASP A 256 -13.06 -21.39 -38.22
C ASP A 256 -11.55 -21.43 -37.92
N LYS A 257 -10.88 -20.27 -37.79
CA LYS A 257 -9.44 -20.20 -37.45
C LYS A 257 -9.13 -19.76 -36.02
N HIS A 258 -10.12 -19.63 -35.15
CA HIS A 258 -9.90 -19.16 -33.78
C HIS A 258 -9.70 -20.30 -32.77
N LYS A 259 -8.42 -20.62 -32.47
CA LYS A 259 -8.04 -21.35 -31.24
C LYS A 259 -8.05 -20.44 -29.98
N ALA A 260 -8.30 -19.14 -30.15
CA ALA A 260 -8.26 -18.16 -29.07
C ALA A 260 -9.30 -18.40 -27.95
N PRO A 261 -10.57 -18.76 -28.23
CA PRO A 261 -11.54 -19.09 -27.20
C PRO A 261 -11.16 -20.37 -26.42
N GLU A 262 -10.60 -21.37 -27.09
CA GLU A 262 -10.14 -22.61 -26.45
C GLU A 262 -8.89 -22.39 -25.58
N GLN A 263 -7.96 -21.55 -26.05
CA GLN A 263 -6.79 -21.16 -25.28
C GLN A 263 -7.17 -20.28 -24.09
N PHE A 264 -8.19 -19.43 -24.23
CA PHE A 264 -8.77 -18.67 -23.12
C PHE A 264 -9.47 -19.61 -22.12
N ARG A 265 -10.29 -20.57 -22.60
CA ARG A 265 -10.89 -21.63 -21.78
C ARG A 265 -9.85 -22.40 -20.99
N LYS A 266 -8.74 -22.80 -21.64
CA LYS A 266 -7.65 -23.54 -20.98
C LYS A 266 -6.94 -22.68 -19.94
N ARG A 267 -6.72 -21.40 -20.21
CA ARG A 267 -6.05 -20.46 -19.30
C ARG A 267 -6.91 -20.10 -18.08
N VAL A 268 -8.23 -19.98 -18.26
CA VAL A 268 -9.19 -19.75 -17.17
C VAL A 268 -9.32 -20.99 -16.29
N MET A 269 -9.40 -22.18 -16.90
CA MET A 269 -9.45 -23.44 -16.14
C MET A 269 -8.14 -23.74 -15.39
N ASP A 270 -6.97 -23.48 -16.00
CA ASP A 270 -5.67 -23.60 -15.32
C ASP A 270 -5.51 -22.55 -14.20
N GLY A 271 -6.05 -21.33 -14.40
CA GLY A 271 -6.04 -20.26 -13.41
C GLY A 271 -6.89 -20.58 -12.17
N LEU A 272 -8.04 -21.21 -12.37
CA LEU A 272 -8.96 -21.65 -11.32
C LEU A 272 -8.58 -23.00 -10.69
N GLY A 273 -7.64 -23.72 -11.30
CA GLY A 273 -7.15 -25.02 -10.84
C GLY A 273 -6.09 -24.97 -9.72
N ARG A 274 -5.55 -23.79 -9.39
CA ARG A 274 -4.57 -23.63 -8.30
C ARG A 274 -5.20 -23.98 -6.93
N PRO A 275 -4.47 -24.64 -6.02
CA PRO A 275 -5.05 -25.22 -4.81
C PRO A 275 -5.30 -24.14 -3.74
N GLY A 276 -6.40 -23.41 -3.90
CA GLY A 276 -7.05 -22.63 -2.85
C GLY A 276 -8.48 -23.14 -2.71
N ASP A 277 -8.71 -23.93 -1.67
CA ASP A 277 -10.00 -24.47 -1.20
C ASP A 277 -10.80 -25.42 -2.12
N SER A 278 -10.75 -26.72 -1.77
CA SER A 278 -11.43 -27.83 -2.47
C SER A 278 -12.96 -27.73 -2.48
N ARG A 279 -13.56 -26.86 -1.67
CA ARG A 279 -15.03 -26.75 -1.51
C ARG A 279 -15.68 -25.80 -2.53
N LEU A 280 -14.91 -24.92 -3.16
CA LEU A 280 -15.43 -23.90 -4.09
C LEU A 280 -15.32 -24.33 -5.57
N LYS A 281 -14.59 -25.41 -5.87
CA LYS A 281 -14.33 -25.86 -7.25
C LYS A 281 -15.61 -26.21 -8.02
N ASP A 282 -16.57 -26.89 -7.40
CA ASP A 282 -17.81 -27.30 -8.09
C ASP A 282 -18.78 -26.14 -8.30
N ALA A 283 -18.83 -25.19 -7.36
CA ALA A 283 -19.67 -23.99 -7.48
C ALA A 283 -19.15 -23.06 -8.58
N VAL A 284 -17.83 -22.86 -8.63
CA VAL A 284 -17.17 -22.04 -9.68
C VAL A 284 -17.27 -22.70 -11.04
N LYS A 285 -17.15 -24.04 -11.12
CA LYS A 285 -17.31 -24.78 -12.38
C LYS A 285 -18.71 -24.64 -12.96
N ARG A 286 -19.76 -24.78 -12.14
CA ARG A 286 -21.16 -24.58 -12.59
C ARG A 286 -21.43 -23.15 -13.04
N TYR A 287 -20.89 -22.16 -12.33
CA TYR A 287 -21.06 -20.75 -12.71
C TYR A 287 -20.38 -20.43 -14.05
N ALA A 288 -19.19 -20.98 -14.28
CA ALA A 288 -18.48 -20.81 -15.56
C ALA A 288 -19.18 -21.52 -16.73
N GLU A 289 -19.84 -22.66 -16.48
CA GLU A 289 -20.63 -23.38 -17.48
C GLU A 289 -21.94 -22.65 -17.84
N ASP A 290 -22.56 -21.94 -16.89
CA ASP A 290 -23.82 -21.21 -17.11
C ASP A 290 -23.61 -19.84 -17.79
N LEU A 291 -22.44 -19.22 -17.61
CA LEU A 291 -22.06 -17.97 -18.29
C LEU A 291 -21.76 -18.16 -19.80
N LEU A 292 -21.82 -19.39 -20.31
CA LEU A 292 -21.40 -19.79 -21.66
C LEU A 292 -22.51 -20.49 -22.46
N LYS A 293 -23.78 -20.36 -22.04
CA LYS A 293 -24.96 -20.53 -22.93
C LYS A 293 -25.33 -19.21 -23.58
#